data_AF-A0A9P8VR48-F1
#
_entry.id   AF-A0A9P8VR48-F1
#
_cell.length_a   1.000
_cell.length_b   1.000
_cell.length_c   1.000
_cell.angle_alpha   90.00
_cell.angle_beta   90.00
_cell.angle_gamma   90.00
#
_symmetry.space_group_name_H-M   'P 1'
#
loop_
_entity.id
_entity.type
_entity.pdbx_description
1 polymer ?
#
loop_
_entity_poly.entity_id
_entity_poly.type
_entity_poly.pdbx_seq_one_letter_code
_entity_poly.pdbx_strand_id
1 'polypeptide(L)'
;MEWQAVSFVSWGFFCLEMRISLTFSREMRIRRPKISKTFVDAYSSMFADPGASECSWFPYPGPHQRQPSYFRDLITYECQLAELVWEASWFFALSKANAPLPDYNAVKAIYDKLLAWNMGATQRFLLNSRLLPSILFLDATFEMVLLELLNCLCRFPSHHINGQTLASTRASYGASVISNLWVYRAAYGLRHEYWLKQACFSAATAVLLRLGDNPSLSKTMVMACQLLYAMGEYLPVANKCLLAIKVLAQGQGIDLPKPCRIIFSGLAVRTGKIVVRNVRLVDLGQSQNGVGPSAGSHEVAFSSRIEGIWSHTAGAT
;
A
#
# COMPACT_ATOMS: atom_id res chain seq x y z
N MET A 1 -2.89 37.12 -6.11
CA MET A 1 -3.66 35.94 -5.67
C MET A 1 -3.77 34.90 -6.80
N GLU A 2 -4.22 35.28 -8.00
CA GLU A 2 -4.38 34.35 -9.15
C GLU A 2 -3.10 33.57 -9.52
N TRP A 3 -1.95 34.23 -9.60
CA TRP A 3 -0.67 33.56 -9.90
C TRP A 3 -0.24 32.53 -8.84
N GLN A 4 -0.61 32.72 -7.57
CA GLN A 4 -0.34 31.74 -6.52
C GLN A 4 -1.27 30.52 -6.63
N ALA A 5 -2.54 30.75 -6.97
CA ALA A 5 -3.47 29.66 -7.25
C ALA A 5 -2.99 28.82 -8.46
N VAL A 6 -2.56 29.47 -9.55
CA VAL A 6 -2.01 28.77 -10.73
C VAL A 6 -0.76 27.96 -10.36
N SER A 7 0.15 28.53 -9.56
CA SER A 7 1.33 27.82 -9.06
C SER A 7 0.92 26.60 -8.22
N PHE A 8 0.03 26.79 -7.24
CA PHE A 8 -0.46 25.73 -6.37
C PHE A 8 -1.10 24.58 -7.15
N VAL A 9 -1.99 24.88 -8.10
CA VAL A 9 -2.65 23.87 -8.94
C VAL A 9 -1.64 23.13 -9.82
N SER A 10 -0.69 23.85 -10.43
CA SER A 10 0.35 23.25 -11.27
C SER A 10 1.21 22.25 -10.51
N TRP A 11 1.66 22.64 -9.30
CA TRP A 11 2.43 21.77 -8.42
C TRP A 11 1.59 20.63 -7.82
N GLY A 12 0.30 20.87 -7.56
CA GLY A 12 -0.66 19.85 -7.14
C GLY A 12 -0.82 18.73 -8.19
N PHE A 13 -0.96 19.08 -9.48
CA PHE A 13 -0.99 18.09 -10.56
C PHE A 13 0.31 17.28 -10.66
N PHE A 14 1.45 17.93 -10.43
CA PHE A 14 2.74 17.25 -10.42
C PHE A 14 2.84 16.24 -9.25
N CYS A 15 2.37 16.61 -8.06
CA CYS A 15 2.30 15.70 -6.90
C CYS A 15 1.29 14.55 -7.12
N LEU A 16 0.17 14.81 -7.79
CA LEU A 16 -0.78 13.77 -8.17
C LEU A 16 -0.16 12.78 -9.16
N GLU A 17 0.56 13.27 -10.18
CA GLU A 17 1.25 12.43 -11.15
C GLU A 17 2.31 11.54 -10.50
N MET A 18 3.02 12.02 -9.46
CA MET A 18 3.92 11.19 -8.65
C MET A 18 3.17 9.97 -8.07
N ARG A 19 2.01 10.19 -7.43
CA ARG A 19 1.22 9.08 -6.86
C ARG A 19 0.73 8.10 -7.92
N ILE A 20 0.34 8.60 -9.09
CA ILE A 20 -0.05 7.75 -10.23
C ILE A 20 1.16 6.95 -10.75
N SER A 21 2.31 7.59 -10.90
CA SER A 21 3.58 6.97 -11.30
C SER A 21 3.95 5.81 -10.36
N LEU A 22 3.91 6.03 -9.04
CA LEU A 22 4.18 5.01 -8.02
C LEU A 22 3.13 3.88 -8.04
N THR A 23 1.85 4.19 -8.19
CA THR A 23 0.78 3.19 -8.22
C THR A 23 0.94 2.20 -9.37
N PHE A 24 1.40 2.70 -10.52
CA PHE A 24 1.55 1.90 -11.73
C PHE A 24 3.01 1.53 -12.01
N SER A 25 3.95 1.82 -11.10
CA SER A 25 5.40 1.70 -11.30
C SER A 25 5.82 2.11 -12.72
N ARG A 26 5.43 3.33 -13.11
CA ARG A 26 5.69 3.91 -14.44
C ARG A 26 6.43 5.21 -14.33
N GLU A 27 7.07 5.64 -15.40
CA GLU A 27 7.69 6.96 -15.48
C GLU A 27 6.63 8.08 -15.34
N MET A 28 7.00 9.16 -14.67
CA MET A 28 6.17 10.37 -14.60
C MET A 28 6.10 11.02 -15.98
N ARG A 29 4.88 11.29 -16.46
CA ARG A 29 4.63 11.88 -17.80
C ARG A 29 4.58 13.39 -17.79
N ILE A 30 4.27 13.98 -16.63
CA ILE A 30 4.26 15.43 -16.45
C ILE A 30 5.68 15.87 -16.11
N ARG A 31 6.19 16.85 -16.87
CA ARG A 31 7.49 17.46 -16.59
C ARG A 31 7.40 18.33 -15.33
N ARG A 32 8.53 18.50 -14.64
CA ARG A 32 8.67 19.42 -13.52
C ARG A 32 8.13 20.82 -13.90
N PRO A 33 7.19 21.39 -13.12
CA PRO A 33 6.70 22.74 -13.37
C PRO A 33 7.83 23.77 -13.35
N LYS A 34 7.85 24.67 -14.33
CA LYS A 34 8.81 25.78 -14.39
C LYS A 34 8.39 26.99 -13.55
N ILE A 35 7.13 27.04 -13.13
CA ILE A 35 6.60 28.09 -12.27
C ILE A 35 7.14 27.93 -10.84
N SER A 36 7.63 29.03 -10.28
CA SER A 36 8.11 29.06 -8.89
C SER A 36 6.98 28.70 -7.92
N LYS A 37 7.32 27.99 -6.83
CA LYS A 37 6.39 27.61 -5.75
C LYS A 37 6.02 28.82 -4.89
N THR A 38 5.30 29.79 -5.45
CA THR A 38 5.00 31.10 -4.82
C THR A 38 4.12 30.98 -3.56
N PHE A 39 3.47 29.83 -3.36
CA PHE A 39 2.69 29.51 -2.17
C PHE A 39 3.54 29.07 -0.96
N VAL A 40 4.86 28.93 -1.12
CA VAL A 40 5.78 28.51 -0.04
C VAL A 40 6.25 29.71 0.78
N ASP A 41 6.26 30.91 0.19
CA ASP A 41 6.80 32.10 0.82
C ASP A 41 6.04 32.48 2.11
N ALA A 42 6.77 32.68 3.21
CA ALA A 42 6.18 32.84 4.52
C ALA A 42 5.42 34.16 4.70
N TYR A 43 5.71 35.17 3.88
CA TYR A 43 5.20 36.53 4.04
C TYR A 43 4.15 36.89 2.98
N SER A 44 4.21 36.25 1.81
CA SER A 44 3.36 36.57 0.68
C SER A 44 2.39 35.46 0.28
N SER A 45 2.54 34.25 0.82
CA SER A 45 1.66 33.12 0.48
C SER A 45 0.20 33.36 0.88
N MET A 46 -0.73 32.86 0.06
CA MET A 46 -2.14 32.76 0.42
C MET A 46 -2.41 31.91 1.68
N PHE A 47 -1.42 31.12 2.12
CA PHE A 47 -1.46 30.33 3.36
C PHE A 47 -0.63 30.95 4.50
N ALA A 48 -0.21 32.22 4.37
CA ALA A 48 0.58 32.90 5.39
C ALA A 48 -0.27 33.48 6.53
N ASP A 49 -1.58 33.70 6.29
CA ASP A 49 -2.49 34.26 7.29
C ASP A 49 -2.74 33.25 8.44
N PRO A 50 -2.31 33.53 9.68
CA PRO A 50 -2.54 32.65 10.82
C PRO A 50 -4.03 32.52 11.18
N GLY A 51 -4.87 33.48 10.76
CA GLY A 51 -6.32 33.49 10.95
C GLY A 51 -7.08 32.63 9.94
N ALA A 52 -6.42 32.18 8.86
CA ALA A 52 -7.03 31.34 7.84
C ALA A 52 -7.46 29.98 8.41
N SER A 53 -8.62 29.50 7.97
CA SER A 53 -9.18 28.22 8.41
C SER A 53 -8.25 27.04 8.13
N GLU A 54 -7.48 27.14 7.05
CA GLU A 54 -6.54 26.19 6.50
C GLU A 54 -5.32 25.99 7.39
N CYS A 55 -5.01 26.94 8.29
CA CYS A 55 -3.91 26.86 9.25
C CYS A 55 -4.26 26.01 10.49
N SER A 56 -5.54 25.67 10.67
CA SER A 56 -6.03 24.86 11.78
C SER A 56 -6.63 23.55 11.29
N TRP A 57 -6.38 22.47 12.01
CA TRP A 57 -7.02 21.17 11.80
C TRP A 57 -7.63 20.66 13.11
N PHE A 58 -8.71 19.89 13.00
CA PHE A 58 -9.36 19.23 14.12
C PHE A 58 -9.88 17.84 13.70
N PRO A 59 -9.74 16.81 14.55
CA PRO A 59 -10.32 15.49 14.28
C PRO A 59 -11.84 15.51 14.45
N TYR A 60 -12.57 15.19 13.39
CA TYR A 60 -14.02 14.96 13.43
C TYR A 60 -14.32 13.59 14.10
N PRO A 61 -15.45 13.37 14.82
CA PRO A 61 -16.62 14.23 15.08
C PRO A 61 -16.70 14.81 16.51
N GLY A 62 -15.58 15.13 17.17
CA GLY A 62 -15.60 15.59 18.57
C GLY A 62 -15.11 17.03 18.77
N PRO A 63 -15.49 17.71 19.87
CA PRO A 63 -14.97 19.03 20.24
C PRO A 63 -13.52 18.90 20.74
N HIS A 64 -12.60 18.63 19.83
CA HIS A 64 -11.18 18.54 20.13
C HIS A 64 -10.50 19.90 19.95
N GLN A 65 -9.41 20.11 20.67
CA GLN A 65 -8.60 21.32 20.59
C GLN A 65 -8.05 21.48 19.16
N ARG A 66 -8.15 22.70 18.60
CA ARG A 66 -7.56 23.01 17.30
C ARG A 66 -6.06 22.78 17.36
N GLN A 67 -5.54 22.08 16.36
CA GLN A 67 -4.11 21.86 16.18
C GLN A 67 -3.64 22.54 14.89
N PRO A 68 -2.38 22.94 14.78
CA PRO A 68 -1.83 23.44 13.52
C PRO A 68 -1.94 22.36 12.42
N SER A 69 -2.42 22.75 11.24
CA SER A 69 -2.58 21.83 10.09
C SER A 69 -1.27 21.54 9.36
N TYR A 70 -0.23 22.38 9.55
CA TYR A 70 1.03 22.35 8.81
C TYR A 70 0.87 22.34 7.28
N PHE A 71 -0.28 22.81 6.76
CA PHE A 71 -0.64 22.63 5.36
C PHE A 71 0.43 23.14 4.39
N ARG A 72 0.98 24.34 4.65
CA ARG A 72 2.04 24.95 3.83
C ARG A 72 3.34 24.13 3.84
N ASP A 73 3.74 23.61 5.00
CA ASP A 73 4.95 22.80 5.10
C ASP A 73 4.75 21.47 4.37
N LEU A 74 3.60 20.83 4.56
CA LEU A 74 3.24 19.56 3.94
C LEU A 74 3.24 19.64 2.41
N ILE A 75 2.58 20.63 1.81
CA ILE A 75 2.58 20.80 0.35
C ILE A 75 4.00 21.04 -0.18
N THR A 76 4.85 21.74 0.59
CA THR A 76 6.25 21.99 0.23
C THR A 76 7.03 20.67 0.19
N TYR A 77 6.86 19.83 1.21
CA TYR A 77 7.49 18.52 1.29
C TYR A 77 6.97 17.55 0.22
N GLU A 78 5.66 17.54 -0.07
CA GLU A 78 5.10 16.76 -1.16
C GLU A 78 5.70 17.17 -2.51
N CYS A 79 5.87 18.47 -2.76
CA CYS A 79 6.51 18.95 -3.98
C CYS A 79 7.97 18.51 -4.10
N GLN A 80 8.72 18.53 -2.99
CA GLN A 80 10.11 18.05 -2.96
C GLN A 80 10.19 16.54 -3.21
N LEU A 81 9.30 15.77 -2.59
CA LEU A 81 9.22 14.33 -2.81
C LEU A 81 8.85 14.00 -4.25
N ALA A 82 7.92 14.75 -4.85
CA ALA A 82 7.55 14.60 -6.26
C ALA A 82 8.73 14.88 -7.20
N GLU A 83 9.61 15.82 -6.88
CA GLU A 83 10.85 16.06 -7.64
C GLU A 83 11.81 14.87 -7.56
N LEU A 84 12.00 14.29 -6.37
CA LEU A 84 12.81 13.07 -6.19
C LEU A 84 12.23 11.86 -6.93
N VAL A 85 10.90 11.69 -6.89
CA VAL A 85 10.23 10.63 -7.63
C VAL A 85 10.33 10.85 -9.13
N TRP A 86 10.26 12.09 -9.61
CA TRP A 86 10.44 12.39 -11.02
C TRP A 86 11.82 11.94 -11.50
N GLU A 87 12.89 12.25 -10.76
CA GLU A 87 14.26 11.74 -11.00
C GLU A 87 14.32 10.20 -10.97
N ALA A 88 13.57 9.56 -10.06
CA ALA A 88 13.57 8.11 -9.87
C ALA A 88 12.69 7.35 -10.87
N SER A 89 11.69 8.00 -11.47
CA SER A 89 10.54 7.32 -12.08
C SER A 89 10.89 6.47 -13.31
N TRP A 90 11.98 6.84 -14.01
CA TRP A 90 12.57 6.04 -15.07
C TRP A 90 13.00 4.64 -14.60
N PHE A 91 13.61 4.54 -13.41
CA PHE A 91 14.03 3.25 -12.85
C PHE A 91 12.85 2.35 -12.52
N PHE A 92 11.73 2.93 -12.06
CA PHE A 92 10.51 2.20 -11.76
C PHE A 92 9.93 1.53 -13.01
N ALA A 93 9.89 2.27 -14.12
CA ALA A 93 9.42 1.76 -15.41
C ALA A 93 10.29 0.58 -15.89
N LEU A 94 11.62 0.72 -15.82
CA LEU A 94 12.54 -0.35 -16.20
C LEU A 94 12.40 -1.58 -15.30
N SER A 95 12.25 -1.36 -14.00
CA SER A 95 12.05 -2.44 -13.03
C SER A 95 10.76 -3.21 -13.30
N LYS A 96 9.65 -2.52 -13.56
CA LYS A 96 8.37 -3.16 -13.90
C LYS A 96 8.43 -3.94 -15.21
N ALA A 97 9.12 -3.42 -16.22
CA ALA A 97 9.28 -4.07 -17.51
C ALA A 97 10.29 -5.24 -17.47
N ASN A 98 10.91 -5.53 -16.32
CA ASN A 98 12.06 -6.42 -16.20
C ASN A 98 13.22 -6.07 -17.14
N ALA A 99 13.29 -4.82 -17.61
CA ALA A 99 14.34 -4.33 -18.49
C ALA A 99 15.66 -4.13 -17.72
N PRO A 100 16.83 -4.11 -18.38
CA PRO A 100 18.10 -3.86 -17.70
C PRO A 100 18.08 -2.52 -16.97
N LEU A 101 18.40 -2.54 -15.67
CA LEU A 101 18.55 -1.31 -14.91
C LEU A 101 19.92 -0.67 -15.21
N PRO A 102 20.03 0.66 -15.10
CA PRO A 102 21.33 1.33 -15.01
C PRO A 102 22.06 0.84 -13.75
N ASP A 103 23.35 1.15 -13.67
CA ASP A 103 24.23 0.78 -12.56
C ASP A 103 23.59 0.92 -11.17
N TYR A 104 23.92 0.00 -10.25
CA TYR A 104 23.49 -0.02 -8.85
C TYR A 104 23.70 1.34 -8.18
N ASN A 105 24.84 1.99 -8.45
CA ASN A 105 25.18 3.27 -7.83
C ASN A 105 24.21 4.39 -8.22
N ALA A 106 23.66 4.37 -9.44
CA ALA A 106 22.70 5.38 -9.89
C ALA A 106 21.39 5.31 -9.09
N VAL A 107 20.85 4.10 -8.90
CA VAL A 107 19.65 3.89 -8.09
C VAL A 107 19.94 4.20 -6.62
N LYS A 108 21.11 3.77 -6.12
CA LYS A 108 21.51 3.97 -4.73
C LYS A 108 21.70 5.45 -4.39
N ALA A 109 22.22 6.26 -5.31
CA ALA A 109 22.36 7.70 -5.12
C ALA A 109 21.00 8.39 -4.87
N ILE A 110 19.95 7.97 -5.59
CA ILE A 110 18.59 8.49 -5.37
C ILE A 110 18.03 8.00 -4.03
N TYR A 111 18.25 6.74 -3.69
CA TYR A 111 17.89 6.20 -2.37
C TYR A 111 18.54 7.00 -1.22
N ASP A 112 19.81 7.36 -1.34
CA ASP A 112 20.51 8.14 -0.32
C ASP A 112 20.02 9.59 -0.24
N LYS A 113 19.74 10.23 -1.38
CA LYS A 113 19.09 11.55 -1.43
C LYS A 113 17.74 11.52 -0.71
N LEU A 114 16.95 10.47 -0.92
CA LEU A 114 15.64 10.30 -0.32
C LEU A 114 15.71 10.12 1.21
N LEU A 115 16.68 9.34 1.70
CA LEU A 115 16.93 9.23 3.14
C LEU A 115 17.38 10.56 3.78
N ALA A 116 18.28 11.28 3.12
CA ALA A 116 18.72 12.60 3.58
C ALA A 116 17.57 13.60 3.66
N TRP A 117 16.68 13.59 2.65
CA TRP A 117 15.45 14.39 2.65
C TRP A 117 14.55 14.07 3.85
N ASN A 118 14.34 12.78 4.14
CA ASN A 118 13.47 12.37 5.25
C ASN A 118 14.01 12.78 6.62
N MET A 119 15.33 12.73 6.83
CA MET A 119 15.93 13.21 8.08
C MET A 119 15.62 14.70 8.31
N GLY A 120 15.69 15.52 7.26
CA GLY A 120 15.33 16.94 7.34
C GLY A 120 13.83 17.19 7.51
N ALA A 121 12.98 16.38 6.88
CA ALA A 121 11.52 16.49 7.01
C ALA A 121 11.02 16.07 8.40
N THR A 122 11.47 14.92 8.89
CA THR A 122 11.05 14.33 10.17
C THR A 122 11.39 15.23 11.35
N GLN A 123 12.53 15.94 11.31
CA GLN A 123 12.93 16.90 12.35
C GLN A 123 11.89 18.00 12.59
N ARG A 124 11.11 18.40 11.57
CA ARG A 124 10.10 19.46 11.71
C ARG A 124 8.78 18.98 12.31
N PHE A 125 8.41 17.72 12.09
CA PHE A 125 7.12 17.16 12.53
C PHE A 125 7.17 16.40 13.86
N LEU A 126 8.39 16.12 14.34
CA LEU A 126 8.69 15.32 15.53
C LEU A 126 8.10 15.84 16.84
N LEU A 127 7.81 17.13 16.94
CA LEU A 127 7.58 17.77 18.23
C LEU A 127 6.14 17.66 18.75
N ASN A 128 5.08 17.63 17.92
CA ASN A 128 3.69 17.59 18.43
C ASN A 128 2.62 16.99 17.47
N SER A 129 2.98 16.51 16.28
CA SER A 129 2.01 16.43 15.16
C SER A 129 1.98 15.10 14.41
N ARG A 130 2.68 14.07 14.91
CA ARG A 130 2.88 12.78 14.22
C ARG A 130 1.60 12.00 13.89
N LEU A 131 0.49 12.32 14.55
CA LEU A 131 -0.77 11.66 14.28
C LEU A 131 -1.58 12.37 13.18
N LEU A 132 -1.23 13.60 12.77
CA LEU A 132 -2.01 14.32 11.76
C LEU A 132 -2.14 13.47 10.48
N PRO A 133 -3.36 13.29 9.93
CA PRO A 133 -3.56 12.41 8.77
C PRO A 133 -2.62 12.74 7.62
N SER A 134 -2.45 14.02 7.28
CA SER A 134 -1.60 14.48 6.19
C SER A 134 -0.11 14.17 6.40
N ILE A 135 0.39 14.17 7.64
CA ILE A 135 1.76 13.73 7.95
C ILE A 135 1.88 12.22 7.73
N LEU A 136 0.92 11.43 8.23
CA LEU A 136 0.89 9.98 8.00
C LEU A 136 0.80 9.64 6.50
N PHE A 137 0.10 10.43 5.70
CA PHE A 137 0.05 10.31 4.24
C PHE A 137 1.40 10.59 3.58
N LEU A 138 2.10 11.65 4.02
CA LEU A 138 3.43 11.98 3.52
C LEU A 138 4.42 10.86 3.85
N ASP A 139 4.42 10.36 5.09
CA ASP A 139 5.26 9.26 5.55
C ASP A 139 4.99 7.98 4.75
N ALA A 140 3.72 7.60 4.59
CA ALA A 140 3.34 6.44 3.77
C ALA A 140 3.76 6.61 2.30
N THR A 141 3.73 7.85 1.77
CA THR A 141 4.20 8.14 0.42
C THR A 141 5.70 7.98 0.31
N PHE A 142 6.45 8.54 1.27
CA PHE A 142 7.90 8.38 1.36
C PHE A 142 8.32 6.91 1.42
N GLU A 143 7.70 6.12 2.32
CA GLU A 143 8.00 4.70 2.46
C GLU A 143 7.64 3.92 1.19
N MET A 144 6.60 4.32 0.47
CA MET A 144 6.27 3.75 -0.85
C MET A 144 7.34 4.02 -1.90
N VAL A 145 7.89 5.23 -1.95
CA VAL A 145 9.02 5.53 -2.85
C VAL A 145 10.23 4.69 -2.50
N LEU A 146 10.52 4.51 -1.20
CA LEU A 146 11.59 3.62 -0.75
C LEU A 146 11.36 2.17 -1.17
N LEU A 147 10.14 1.65 -1.04
CA LEU A 147 9.82 0.30 -1.47
C LEU A 147 10.05 0.11 -2.97
N GLU A 148 9.67 1.08 -3.81
CA GLU A 148 9.92 1.02 -5.25
C GLU A 148 11.42 1.10 -5.59
N LEU A 149 12.18 1.99 -4.95
CA LEU A 149 13.63 2.04 -5.13
C LEU A 149 14.32 0.75 -4.66
N LEU A 150 13.87 0.18 -3.54
CA LEU A 150 14.40 -1.09 -3.05
C LEU A 150 14.01 -2.26 -3.96
N ASN A 151 12.85 -2.23 -4.62
CA ASN A 151 12.51 -3.20 -5.67
C ASN A 151 13.54 -3.15 -6.81
N CYS A 152 13.96 -1.95 -7.22
CA CYS A 152 15.03 -1.79 -8.21
C CYS A 152 16.36 -2.33 -7.68
N LEU A 153 16.77 -1.94 -6.47
CA LEU A 153 18.05 -2.35 -5.88
C LEU A 153 18.13 -3.87 -5.64
N CYS A 154 17.03 -4.52 -5.26
CA CYS A 154 16.98 -5.98 -5.05
C CYS A 154 17.35 -6.80 -6.30
N ARG A 155 17.39 -6.19 -7.49
CA ARG A 155 17.88 -6.84 -8.72
C ARG A 155 19.41 -6.98 -8.75
N PHE A 156 20.11 -6.40 -7.77
CA PHE A 156 21.55 -6.51 -7.56
C PHE A 156 21.82 -7.32 -6.27
N PRO A 157 21.73 -8.66 -6.30
CA PRO A 157 21.68 -9.50 -5.10
C PRO A 157 22.97 -9.49 -4.27
N SER A 158 24.11 -9.13 -4.87
CA SER A 158 25.42 -9.09 -4.19
C SER A 158 25.60 -7.88 -3.26
N HIS A 159 24.67 -6.92 -3.28
CA HIS A 159 24.78 -5.70 -2.49
C HIS A 159 23.97 -5.77 -1.20
N HIS A 160 24.48 -5.07 -0.18
CA HIS A 160 23.89 -4.97 1.14
C HIS A 160 23.77 -3.50 1.55
N ILE A 161 22.80 -3.19 2.40
CA ILE A 161 22.65 -1.87 3.03
C ILE A 161 22.78 -2.07 4.53
N ASN A 162 23.75 -1.39 5.15
CA ASN A 162 24.01 -1.46 6.60
C ASN A 162 24.17 -2.89 7.13
N GLY A 163 24.84 -3.76 6.36
CA GLY A 163 25.04 -5.17 6.71
C GLY A 163 23.79 -6.06 6.56
N GLN A 164 22.65 -5.51 6.13
CA GLN A 164 21.44 -6.27 5.83
C GLN A 164 21.27 -6.50 4.33
N THR A 165 20.67 -7.63 3.97
CA THR A 165 20.26 -7.88 2.58
C THR A 165 19.20 -6.87 2.15
N LEU A 166 19.26 -6.41 0.90
CA LEU A 166 18.29 -5.46 0.34
C LEU A 166 16.85 -5.94 0.50
N ALA A 167 16.63 -7.25 0.36
CA ALA A 167 15.32 -7.87 0.52
C ALA A 167 14.81 -7.80 1.97
N SER A 168 15.71 -7.94 2.97
CA SER A 168 15.35 -7.78 4.38
C SER A 168 15.04 -6.32 4.70
N THR A 169 15.86 -5.37 4.24
CA THR A 169 15.59 -3.93 4.38
C THR A 169 14.24 -3.55 3.80
N ARG A 170 13.91 -4.09 2.61
CA ARG A 170 12.60 -3.88 1.97
C ARG A 170 11.44 -4.41 2.81
N ALA A 171 11.57 -5.60 3.39
CA ALA A 171 10.54 -6.14 4.28
C ALA A 171 10.38 -5.33 5.57
N SER A 172 11.48 -4.80 6.13
CA SER A 172 11.43 -3.92 7.30
C SER A 172 10.65 -2.63 7.01
N TYR A 173 10.90 -1.98 5.86
CA TYR A 173 10.09 -0.82 5.43
C TYR A 173 8.63 -1.21 5.18
N GLY A 174 8.36 -2.36 4.56
CA GLY A 174 7.00 -2.86 4.41
C GLY A 174 6.29 -3.06 5.74
N ALA A 175 6.99 -3.61 6.75
CA ALA A 175 6.46 -3.75 8.10
C ALA A 175 6.17 -2.40 8.77
N SER A 176 7.03 -1.40 8.57
CA SER A 176 6.83 -0.02 9.03
C SER A 176 5.55 0.58 8.44
N VAL A 177 5.37 0.52 7.11
CA VAL A 177 4.14 0.98 6.43
C VAL A 177 2.90 0.33 7.03
N ILE A 178 2.90 -1.00 7.20
CA ILE A 178 1.76 -1.74 7.74
C ILE A 178 1.45 -1.30 9.18
N SER A 179 2.49 -1.06 9.99
CA SER A 179 2.33 -0.56 11.36
C SER A 179 1.73 0.86 11.37
N ASN A 180 2.24 1.75 10.52
CA ASN A 180 1.74 3.13 10.38
C ASN A 180 0.26 3.14 9.94
N LEU A 181 -0.09 2.32 8.96
CA LEU A 181 -1.49 2.17 8.51
C LEU A 181 -2.40 1.57 9.58
N TRP A 182 -1.87 0.71 10.45
CA TRP A 182 -2.63 0.16 11.57
C TRP A 182 -2.97 1.23 12.60
N VAL A 183 -2.02 2.12 12.91
CA VAL A 183 -2.25 3.29 13.76
C VAL A 183 -3.24 4.25 13.09
N TYR A 184 -3.05 4.54 11.81
CA TYR A 184 -3.97 5.39 11.04
C TYR A 184 -5.40 4.86 11.09
N ARG A 185 -5.60 3.56 10.87
CA ARG A 185 -6.91 2.91 10.95
C ARG A 185 -7.58 3.15 12.30
N ALA A 186 -6.83 3.03 13.39
CA ALA A 186 -7.37 3.19 14.73
C ALA A 186 -7.79 4.64 15.02
N ALA A 187 -7.04 5.62 14.48
CA ALA A 187 -7.29 7.04 14.70
C ALA A 187 -8.35 7.64 13.76
N TYR A 188 -8.38 7.22 12.49
CA TYR A 188 -9.16 7.89 11.43
C TYR A 188 -10.09 6.97 10.63
N GLY A 189 -10.01 5.66 10.85
CA GLY A 189 -10.65 4.67 9.98
C GLY A 189 -9.91 4.49 8.65
N LEU A 190 -10.51 3.73 7.74
CA LEU A 190 -9.92 3.37 6.42
C LEU A 190 -10.84 3.66 5.25
N ARG A 191 -11.87 4.48 5.46
CA ARG A 191 -12.88 4.77 4.44
C ARG A 191 -12.28 5.64 3.34
N HIS A 192 -12.58 5.30 2.09
CA HIS A 192 -12.32 6.11 0.88
C HIS A 192 -10.86 6.46 0.54
N GLU A 193 -9.86 5.89 1.23
CA GLU A 193 -8.45 6.22 0.98
C GLU A 193 -7.77 5.26 -0.01
N TYR A 194 -7.91 5.56 -1.31
CA TYR A 194 -7.31 4.75 -2.39
C TYR A 194 -5.79 4.63 -2.27
N TRP A 195 -5.12 5.69 -1.83
CA TRP A 195 -3.67 5.73 -1.69
C TRP A 195 -3.16 4.73 -0.64
N LEU A 196 -3.79 4.69 0.54
CA LEU A 196 -3.41 3.79 1.62
C LEU A 196 -3.59 2.31 1.25
N LYS A 197 -4.58 2.00 0.40
CA LYS A 197 -4.72 0.66 -0.19
C LYS A 197 -3.50 0.27 -1.01
N GLN A 198 -2.99 1.19 -1.85
CA GLN A 198 -1.81 0.91 -2.67
C GLN A 198 -0.57 0.71 -1.79
N ALA A 199 -0.40 1.58 -0.77
CA ALA A 199 0.68 1.47 0.20
C ALA A 199 0.66 0.12 0.92
N CYS A 200 -0.51 -0.28 1.44
CA CYS A 200 -0.69 -1.55 2.12
C CYS A 200 -0.37 -2.75 1.22
N PHE A 201 -0.78 -2.72 -0.04
CA PHE A 201 -0.55 -3.83 -0.97
C PHE A 201 0.94 -4.00 -1.33
N SER A 202 1.63 -2.90 -1.62
CA SER A 202 3.08 -2.93 -1.90
C SER A 202 3.87 -3.42 -0.67
N ALA A 203 3.55 -2.87 0.50
CA ALA A 203 4.16 -3.27 1.77
C ALA A 203 3.91 -4.75 2.11
N ALA A 204 2.68 -5.24 1.91
CA ALA A 204 2.33 -6.65 2.11
C ALA A 204 3.14 -7.57 1.18
N THR A 205 3.34 -7.15 -0.07
CA THR A 205 4.14 -7.90 -1.04
C THR A 205 5.61 -7.97 -0.62
N ALA A 206 6.18 -6.86 -0.15
CA ALA A 206 7.54 -6.82 0.38
C ALA A 206 7.72 -7.75 1.58
N VAL A 207 6.77 -7.74 2.52
CA VAL A 207 6.76 -8.60 3.71
C VAL A 207 6.57 -10.07 3.34
N LEU A 208 5.64 -10.37 2.45
CA LEU A 208 5.34 -11.74 2.00
C LEU A 208 6.58 -12.44 1.46
N LEU A 209 7.36 -11.76 0.61
CA LEU A 209 8.56 -12.31 -0.01
C LEU A 209 9.70 -12.63 0.98
N ARG A 210 9.60 -12.18 2.24
CA ARG A 210 10.53 -12.53 3.33
C ARG A 210 9.91 -13.39 4.42
N LEU A 211 8.62 -13.73 4.29
CA LEU A 211 7.89 -14.43 5.35
C LEU A 211 8.42 -15.85 5.59
N GLY A 212 8.81 -16.57 4.54
CA GLY A 212 9.37 -17.92 4.66
C GLY A 212 10.66 -17.97 5.48
N ASP A 213 11.54 -16.99 5.26
CA ASP A 213 12.84 -16.91 5.95
C ASP A 213 12.74 -16.23 7.32
N ASN A 214 11.69 -15.43 7.55
CA ASN A 214 11.52 -14.68 8.78
C ASN A 214 10.09 -14.81 9.33
N PRO A 215 9.82 -15.85 10.14
CA PRO A 215 8.52 -16.09 10.74
C PRO A 215 8.00 -14.94 11.63
N SER A 216 8.89 -14.06 12.15
CA SER A 216 8.48 -12.91 12.97
C SER A 216 7.57 -11.93 12.21
N LEU A 217 7.63 -11.94 10.88
CA LEU A 217 6.78 -11.14 10.00
C LEU A 217 5.34 -11.65 9.90
N SER A 218 5.02 -12.80 10.49
CA SER A 218 3.67 -13.40 10.43
C SER A 218 2.59 -12.47 10.96
N LYS A 219 2.84 -11.79 12.09
CA LYS A 219 1.89 -10.84 12.68
C LYS A 219 1.65 -9.66 11.73
N THR A 220 2.72 -9.11 11.19
CA THR A 220 2.69 -8.02 10.21
C THR A 220 1.89 -8.41 8.96
N MET A 221 2.11 -9.63 8.45
CA MET A 221 1.37 -10.14 7.30
C MET A 221 -0.14 -10.28 7.59
N VAL A 222 -0.51 -10.78 8.78
CA VAL A 222 -1.91 -10.85 9.21
C VAL A 222 -2.53 -9.46 9.27
N MET A 223 -1.83 -8.48 9.86
CA MET A 223 -2.29 -7.09 9.93
C MET A 223 -2.54 -6.52 8.52
N ALA A 224 -1.63 -6.74 7.57
CA ALA A 224 -1.81 -6.28 6.19
C ALA A 224 -3.05 -6.87 5.52
N CYS A 225 -3.27 -8.18 5.68
CA CYS A 225 -4.47 -8.85 5.17
C CYS A 225 -5.75 -8.28 5.80
N GLN A 226 -5.73 -7.99 7.11
CA GLN A 226 -6.87 -7.38 7.81
C GLN A 226 -7.13 -5.95 7.33
N LEU A 227 -6.09 -5.15 7.10
CA LEU A 227 -6.20 -3.80 6.55
C LEU A 227 -6.85 -3.82 5.18
N LEU A 228 -6.33 -4.64 4.25
CA LEU A 228 -6.89 -4.77 2.90
C LEU A 228 -8.32 -5.29 2.91
N TYR A 229 -8.63 -6.26 3.79
CA TYR A 229 -9.99 -6.74 3.99
C TYR A 229 -10.92 -5.63 4.51
N ALA A 230 -10.50 -4.84 5.50
CA ALA A 230 -11.30 -3.73 6.00
C ALA A 230 -11.53 -2.64 4.94
N MET A 231 -10.49 -2.25 4.19
CA MET A 231 -10.62 -1.34 3.06
C MET A 231 -11.58 -1.87 1.99
N GLY A 232 -11.57 -3.18 1.77
CA GLY A 232 -12.40 -3.89 0.79
C GLY A 232 -13.91 -3.82 1.03
N GLU A 233 -14.35 -3.34 2.19
CA GLU A 233 -15.76 -3.02 2.47
C GLU A 233 -16.23 -1.81 1.67
N TYR A 234 -15.37 -0.81 1.50
CA TYR A 234 -15.68 0.46 0.83
C TYR A 234 -15.03 0.56 -0.57
N LEU A 235 -13.93 -0.16 -0.78
CA LEU A 235 -13.13 -0.10 -1.99
C LEU A 235 -12.90 -1.53 -2.53
N PRO A 236 -13.79 -2.05 -3.40
CA PRO A 236 -13.72 -3.43 -3.87
C PRO A 236 -12.40 -3.84 -4.53
N VAL A 237 -11.62 -2.90 -5.06
CA VAL A 237 -10.27 -3.19 -5.59
C VAL A 237 -9.30 -3.68 -4.51
N ALA A 238 -9.49 -3.32 -3.23
CA ALA A 238 -8.67 -3.86 -2.14
C ALA A 238 -8.87 -5.38 -1.96
N ASN A 239 -10.08 -5.90 -2.23
CA ASN A 239 -10.34 -7.34 -2.25
C ASN A 239 -9.52 -8.04 -3.36
N LYS A 240 -9.33 -7.38 -4.52
CA LYS A 240 -8.47 -7.90 -5.60
C LYS A 240 -6.99 -7.92 -5.19
N CYS A 241 -6.51 -6.90 -4.47
CA CYS A 241 -5.16 -6.89 -3.90
C CYS A 241 -4.95 -8.06 -2.93
N LEU A 242 -5.94 -8.33 -2.07
CA LEU A 242 -5.89 -9.47 -1.14
C LEU A 242 -5.81 -10.81 -1.89
N LEU A 243 -6.61 -11.00 -2.95
CA LEU A 243 -6.50 -12.18 -3.82
C LEU A 243 -5.13 -12.29 -4.50
N ALA A 244 -4.58 -11.18 -4.98
CA ALA A 244 -3.24 -11.16 -5.60
C ALA A 244 -2.15 -11.61 -4.62
N ILE A 245 -2.23 -11.20 -3.34
CA ILE A 245 -1.35 -11.70 -2.27
C ILE A 245 -1.45 -13.22 -2.12
N LYS A 246 -2.67 -13.77 -2.13
CA LYS A 246 -2.88 -15.22 -2.02
C LYS A 246 -2.26 -15.98 -3.19
N VAL A 247 -2.48 -15.48 -4.41
CA VAL A 247 -1.91 -16.08 -5.63
C VAL A 247 -0.39 -16.00 -5.61
N LEU A 248 0.17 -14.85 -5.19
CA LEU A 248 1.62 -14.68 -5.08
C LEU A 248 2.23 -15.62 -4.05
N ALA A 249 1.60 -15.78 -2.88
CA ALA A 249 2.08 -16.71 -1.85
C ALA A 249 2.12 -18.15 -2.38
N GLN A 250 1.07 -18.58 -3.09
CA GLN A 250 1.01 -19.90 -3.72
C GLN A 250 2.09 -20.09 -4.79
N GLY A 251 2.28 -19.09 -5.66
CA GLY A 251 3.30 -19.14 -6.71
C GLY A 251 4.73 -19.18 -6.18
N GLN A 252 4.96 -18.66 -4.96
CA GLN A 252 6.26 -18.68 -4.28
C GLN A 252 6.40 -19.83 -3.27
N GLY A 253 5.39 -20.71 -3.14
CA GLY A 253 5.41 -21.80 -2.15
C GLY A 253 5.45 -21.33 -0.69
N ILE A 254 4.96 -20.11 -0.41
CA ILE A 254 4.99 -19.50 0.93
C ILE A 254 3.68 -19.83 1.66
N ASP A 255 3.79 -20.47 2.82
CA ASP A 255 2.66 -20.72 3.69
C ASP A 255 2.21 -19.45 4.41
N LEU A 256 0.97 -19.03 4.14
CA LEU A 256 0.37 -17.90 4.84
C LEU A 256 0.00 -18.27 6.28
N PRO A 257 0.12 -17.33 7.25
CA PRO A 257 -0.22 -17.60 8.64
C PRO A 257 -1.66 -18.09 8.78
N LYS A 258 -1.90 -19.03 9.72
CA LYS A 258 -3.24 -19.61 9.95
C LYS A 258 -4.36 -18.56 10.07
N PRO A 259 -4.20 -17.42 10.77
CA PRO A 259 -5.25 -16.40 10.85
C PRO A 259 -5.66 -15.80 9.49
N CYS A 260 -4.75 -15.75 8.52
CA CYS A 260 -5.08 -15.27 7.17
C CYS A 260 -6.14 -16.15 6.49
N ARG A 261 -6.22 -17.44 6.82
CA ARG A 261 -7.24 -18.35 6.25
C ARG A 261 -8.65 -17.87 6.54
N ILE A 262 -8.90 -17.37 7.76
CA ILE A 262 -10.21 -16.83 8.16
C ILE A 262 -10.55 -15.60 7.31
N ILE A 263 -9.57 -14.72 7.09
CA ILE A 263 -9.73 -13.51 6.27
C ILE A 263 -10.08 -13.90 4.82
N PHE A 264 -9.38 -14.88 4.24
CA PHE A 264 -9.65 -15.35 2.88
C PHE A 264 -10.99 -16.07 2.75
N SER A 265 -11.43 -16.81 3.77
CA SER A 265 -12.78 -17.38 3.80
C SER A 265 -13.85 -16.28 3.86
N GLY A 266 -13.65 -15.25 4.69
CA GLY A 266 -14.53 -14.08 4.72
C GLY A 266 -14.53 -13.30 3.41
N LEU A 267 -13.40 -13.25 2.70
CA LEU A 267 -13.28 -12.65 1.38
C LEU A 267 -14.06 -13.43 0.32
N ALA A 268 -13.98 -14.77 0.34
CA ALA A 268 -14.73 -15.65 -0.54
C ALA A 268 -16.24 -15.40 -0.43
N VAL A 269 -16.75 -15.32 0.80
CA VAL A 269 -18.16 -14.99 1.07
C VAL A 269 -18.51 -13.59 0.55
N ARG A 270 -17.69 -12.57 0.86
CA ARG A 270 -17.95 -11.18 0.44
C ARG A 270 -17.97 -11.01 -1.08
N THR A 271 -17.10 -11.73 -1.79
CA THR A 271 -16.94 -11.61 -3.25
C THR A 271 -17.80 -12.59 -4.04
N GLY A 272 -18.60 -13.44 -3.37
CA GLY A 272 -19.38 -14.50 -4.01
C GLY A 272 -18.53 -15.62 -4.65
N LYS A 273 -17.23 -15.67 -4.34
CA LYS A 273 -16.27 -16.65 -4.86
C LYS A 273 -16.01 -17.73 -3.82
N ILE A 274 -16.88 -18.72 -3.74
CA ILE A 274 -16.72 -19.82 -2.78
C ILE A 274 -16.02 -20.97 -3.49
N VAL A 275 -14.78 -21.25 -3.07
CA VAL A 275 -14.02 -22.41 -3.55
C VAL A 275 -14.34 -23.58 -2.65
N VAL A 276 -15.10 -24.55 -3.17
CA VAL A 276 -15.40 -25.79 -2.46
C VAL A 276 -14.30 -26.81 -2.80
N ARG A 277 -13.57 -27.26 -1.78
CA ARG A 277 -12.55 -28.30 -1.90
C ARG A 277 -13.13 -29.63 -1.47
N ASN A 278 -12.66 -30.72 -2.08
CA ASN A 278 -13.15 -32.08 -1.82
C ASN A 278 -14.64 -32.25 -2.14
N VAL A 279 -15.09 -31.65 -3.25
CA VAL A 279 -16.43 -31.94 -3.76
C VAL A 279 -16.43 -33.39 -4.26
N ARG A 280 -17.08 -34.28 -3.52
CA ARG A 280 -17.56 -35.53 -4.09
C ARG A 280 -18.84 -35.20 -4.83
N LEU A 281 -18.77 -35.17 -6.16
CA LEU A 281 -19.98 -35.19 -6.98
C LEU A 281 -20.69 -36.51 -6.65
N VAL A 282 -21.83 -36.41 -5.97
CA VAL A 282 -22.73 -37.56 -5.83
C VAL A 282 -23.56 -37.56 -7.11
N ASP A 283 -23.25 -38.50 -8.01
CA ASP A 283 -24.06 -38.76 -9.20
C ASP A 283 -25.45 -39.23 -8.75
N LEU A 284 -26.40 -38.30 -8.70
CA LEU A 284 -27.82 -38.62 -8.52
C LEU A 284 -28.42 -38.95 -9.89
N GLY A 285 -28.01 -40.11 -10.43
CA GLY A 285 -28.69 -40.77 -11.53
C GLY A 285 -27.80 -41.11 -12.72
N GLN A 286 -27.11 -42.25 -12.66
CA GLN A 286 -27.40 -43.45 -13.45
C GLN A 286 -26.31 -44.49 -13.20
N SER A 287 -26.73 -45.75 -13.12
CA SER A 287 -25.87 -46.88 -12.77
C SER A 287 -24.82 -47.16 -13.84
N GLN A 288 -23.69 -47.72 -13.37
CA GLN A 288 -22.69 -48.51 -14.11
C GLN A 288 -21.72 -47.73 -15.00
N ASN A 289 -20.57 -47.35 -14.46
CA ASN A 289 -19.31 -48.11 -14.60
C ASN A 289 -18.16 -47.36 -13.93
N GLY A 290 -17.27 -48.12 -13.29
CA GLY A 290 -16.27 -47.59 -12.37
C GLY A 290 -15.26 -46.64 -13.01
N VAL A 291 -15.19 -45.43 -12.47
CA VAL A 291 -13.96 -44.64 -12.36
C VAL A 291 -13.99 -44.00 -10.97
N GLY A 292 -12.92 -44.20 -10.19
CA GLY A 292 -12.82 -43.71 -8.82
C GLY A 292 -12.94 -42.18 -8.74
N PRO A 293 -13.44 -41.64 -7.61
CA PRO A 293 -13.67 -40.20 -7.46
C PRO A 293 -12.32 -39.46 -7.52
N SER A 294 -12.13 -38.64 -8.55
CA SER A 294 -10.98 -37.74 -8.61
C SER A 294 -11.22 -36.57 -7.66
N ALA A 295 -10.28 -36.36 -6.73
CA ALA A 295 -10.32 -35.22 -5.82
C ALA A 295 -9.93 -33.95 -6.58
N GLY A 296 -10.92 -33.26 -7.15
CA GLY A 296 -10.76 -31.98 -7.82
C GLY A 296 -11.04 -30.79 -6.91
N SER A 297 -10.34 -29.68 -7.13
CA SER A 297 -10.70 -28.37 -6.58
C SER A 297 -11.43 -27.58 -7.67
N HIS A 298 -12.68 -27.21 -7.44
CA HIS A 298 -13.48 -26.44 -8.41
C HIS A 298 -13.82 -25.04 -7.84
N GLU A 299 -13.64 -24.00 -8.65
CA GLU A 299 -14.13 -22.64 -8.35
C GLU A 299 -15.60 -22.58 -8.77
N VAL A 300 -16.50 -22.35 -7.81
CA VAL A 300 -17.94 -22.25 -8.06
C VAL A 300 -18.36 -20.81 -7.77
N ALA A 301 -19.00 -20.18 -8.76
CA ALA A 301 -19.58 -18.85 -8.61
C ALA A 301 -21.08 -19.01 -8.38
N PHE A 302 -21.58 -18.49 -7.26
CA PHE A 302 -23.01 -18.50 -6.96
C PHE A 302 -23.62 -17.15 -7.34
N SER A 303 -24.65 -17.17 -8.18
CA SER A 303 -25.38 -15.96 -8.63
C SER A 303 -26.44 -15.48 -7.62
N SER A 304 -26.71 -16.27 -6.57
CA SER A 304 -27.71 -15.99 -5.54
C SER A 304 -27.18 -16.32 -4.14
N ARG A 305 -27.82 -15.69 -3.13
CA ARG A 305 -27.49 -15.82 -1.70
C ARG A 305 -27.65 -17.28 -1.28
N ILE A 306 -26.61 -17.89 -0.69
CA ILE A 306 -26.68 -19.27 -0.20
C ILE A 306 -27.54 -19.29 1.07
N GLU A 307 -28.72 -19.93 1.01
CA GLU A 307 -29.69 -19.98 2.11
C GLU A 307 -29.35 -20.98 3.22
N GLY A 308 -28.33 -21.82 3.05
CA GLY A 308 -27.84 -22.69 4.12
C GLY A 308 -26.86 -23.75 3.63
N ILE A 309 -25.97 -24.18 4.53
CA ILE A 309 -25.07 -25.33 4.32
C ILE A 309 -25.57 -26.44 5.25
N TRP A 310 -26.14 -27.49 4.69
CA TRP A 310 -26.60 -28.66 5.45
C TRP A 310 -25.47 -29.68 5.57
N SER A 311 -24.99 -29.91 6.79
CA SER A 311 -24.10 -31.03 7.08
C SER A 311 -24.95 -32.26 7.40
N HIS A 312 -25.03 -33.22 6.47
CA HIS A 312 -25.50 -34.56 6.81
C HIS A 312 -24.41 -35.26 7.63
N THR A 313 -24.56 -35.23 8.96
CA THR A 313 -23.92 -36.21 9.84
C THR A 313 -24.56 -37.56 9.57
N ALA A 314 -23.83 -38.47 8.92
CA ALA A 314 -24.24 -39.86 8.80
C ALA A 314 -24.34 -40.45 10.21
N GLY A 315 -25.55 -40.84 10.60
CA GLY A 315 -25.80 -41.58 11.83
C GLY A 315 -25.08 -42.93 11.78
N ALA A 316 -24.31 -43.21 12.82
CA ALA A 316 -23.79 -44.52 13.10
C ALA A 316 -24.89 -45.35 13.76
N THR A 317 -25.38 -46.37 13.06
CA THR A 317 -25.88 -47.65 13.58
C THR A 317 -25.66 -48.70 12.51
#